data_AF-A0A178TEJ6-F1
#
_entry.id   AF-A0A178TEJ6-F1
#
_cell.length_a   1.000
_cell.length_b   1.000
_cell.length_c   1.000
_cell.angle_alpha   90.00
_cell.angle_beta   90.00
_cell.angle_gamma   90.00
#
_symmetry.space_group_name_H-M   'P 1'
#
loop_
_entity.id
_entity.type
_entity.pdbx_description
1 polymer ?
#
loop_
_entity_poly.entity_id
_entity_poly.type
_entity_poly.pdbx_seq_one_letter_code
_entity_poly.pdbx_strand_id
1 'polypeptide(L)'
;MDQINKLIDYIKNNPKTSNRTLEKMFGISRHKISSIKKELGIKQFHNRLNDEQIQYILQNASNKTSEEISKELNIPASTVRRIWQENNIKIRKFFNPDIEEFIDNYNKLKSSRKMAELYGVEKTTILNFARKIGYTNKTAQERLLSDKDIQEIINSYSKTTSTELAKKYNCSIARIQQVWSKAGLKGKERRIYYSDFNYFESINSIDKAYFLGFIAADGCVYSRNNNVQQKMLSINIHKKDIEILQKFLSYIKSNNPIIESTHLTDNGVVVPKCQIQIVSDKLCNDLEKYSIVPNKTWTYSPKNIPDDYIWHFIRGYFDGDGTISCSNNKFTKPSAYQISIVGNKFTIDFINKQLQKHDVKTILVKDSRKYKNDFYQLTFGNTVSKYKFLKLIYYDCKDCYLIRKKDLADKFIYACENNFTKRVKIE
;
A
#
# COMPACT_ATOMS: atom_id res chain seq x y z
N MET A 1 14.06 19.67 -90.51
CA MET A 1 14.92 18.49 -90.67
C MET A 1 16.30 18.68 -90.06
N ASP A 2 16.91 19.86 -90.17
CA ASP A 2 18.29 20.11 -89.72
C ASP A 2 18.57 19.85 -88.22
N GLN A 3 17.68 20.27 -87.31
CA GLN A 3 17.88 20.05 -85.85
C GLN A 3 17.74 18.59 -85.39
N ILE A 4 16.86 17.79 -86.03
CA ILE A 4 16.68 16.38 -85.67
C ILE A 4 17.89 15.57 -86.12
N ASN A 5 18.45 15.86 -87.30
CA ASN A 5 19.68 15.20 -87.77
C ASN A 5 20.88 15.56 -86.89
N LYS A 6 21.02 16.82 -86.49
CA LYS A 6 22.03 17.26 -85.49
C LYS A 6 21.87 16.56 -84.14
N LEU A 7 20.63 16.38 -83.67
CA LEU A 7 20.35 15.62 -82.45
C LEU A 7 20.75 14.14 -82.61
N ILE A 8 20.43 13.50 -83.74
CA ILE A 8 20.75 12.09 -84.00
C ILE A 8 22.28 11.88 -84.02
N ASP A 9 23.03 12.72 -84.73
CA ASP A 9 24.50 12.61 -84.79
C ASP A 9 25.13 12.86 -83.41
N TYR A 10 24.63 13.84 -82.67
CA TYR A 10 25.09 14.08 -81.30
C TYR A 10 24.81 12.89 -80.37
N ILE A 11 23.61 12.29 -80.47
CA ILE A 11 23.21 11.12 -79.67
C ILE A 11 24.07 9.90 -80.00
N LYS A 12 24.42 9.66 -81.27
CA LYS A 12 25.31 8.56 -81.67
C LYS A 12 26.69 8.67 -81.03
N ASN A 13 27.22 9.89 -80.96
CA ASN A 13 28.53 10.16 -80.36
C ASN A 13 28.49 10.25 -78.83
N ASN A 14 27.33 10.55 -78.23
CA ASN A 14 27.15 10.75 -76.79
C ASN A 14 25.91 10.01 -76.25
N PRO A 15 25.88 8.67 -76.29
CA PRO A 15 24.66 7.89 -76.01
C PRO A 15 24.15 8.00 -74.56
N LYS A 16 25.03 8.41 -73.62
CA LYS A 16 24.72 8.53 -72.19
C LYS A 16 24.10 9.87 -71.78
N THR A 17 24.04 10.87 -72.68
CA THR A 17 23.54 12.21 -72.32
C THR A 17 22.05 12.19 -71.96
N SER A 18 21.67 12.80 -70.84
CA SER A 18 20.29 12.76 -70.33
C SER A 18 19.29 13.43 -71.28
N ASN A 19 18.05 12.94 -71.33
CA ASN A 19 16.99 13.52 -72.19
C ASN A 19 16.68 14.99 -71.79
N ARG A 20 16.86 15.35 -70.52
CA ARG A 20 16.66 16.72 -70.02
C ARG A 20 17.75 17.67 -70.54
N THR A 21 18.99 17.20 -70.64
CA THR A 21 20.10 17.98 -71.20
C THR A 21 19.91 18.18 -72.70
N LEU A 22 19.51 17.12 -73.41
CA LEU A 22 19.25 17.18 -74.86
C LEU A 22 18.08 18.11 -75.21
N GLU A 23 17.01 18.16 -74.40
CA GLU A 23 15.91 19.12 -74.58
C GLU A 23 16.40 20.57 -74.50
N LYS A 24 17.26 20.90 -73.53
CA LYS A 24 17.83 22.26 -73.40
C LYS A 24 18.75 22.62 -74.56
N MET A 25 19.53 21.66 -75.05
CA MET A 25 20.52 21.92 -76.11
C MET A 25 19.88 22.07 -77.49
N PHE A 26 18.84 21.28 -77.78
CA PHE A 26 18.27 21.19 -79.13
C PHE A 26 16.84 21.72 -79.23
N GLY A 27 16.20 22.09 -78.11
CA GLY A 27 14.82 22.61 -78.09
C GLY A 27 13.74 21.58 -78.45
N ILE A 28 14.09 20.29 -78.47
CA ILE A 28 13.18 19.19 -78.84
C ILE A 28 12.59 18.58 -77.58
N SER A 29 11.27 18.30 -77.58
CA SER A 29 10.59 17.75 -76.41
C SER A 29 11.15 16.39 -75.97
N ARG A 30 11.18 16.14 -74.65
CA ARG A 30 11.72 14.89 -74.08
C ARG A 30 11.06 13.63 -74.63
N HIS A 31 9.75 13.67 -74.91
CA HIS A 31 9.03 12.54 -75.49
C HIS A 31 9.57 12.19 -76.88
N LYS A 32 9.85 13.20 -77.71
CA LYS A 32 10.37 13.00 -79.06
C LYS A 32 11.82 12.52 -79.03
N ILE A 33 12.66 13.07 -78.14
CA ILE A 33 14.03 12.59 -77.89
C ILE A 33 14.02 11.12 -77.44
N SER A 34 13.08 10.76 -76.56
CA SER A 34 12.92 9.39 -76.07
C SER A 34 12.58 8.41 -77.19
N SER A 35 11.69 8.80 -78.11
CA SER A 35 11.34 7.99 -79.29
C SER A 35 12.55 7.79 -80.21
N ILE A 36 13.28 8.87 -80.51
CA ILE A 36 14.46 8.82 -81.38
C ILE A 36 15.55 7.92 -80.79
N LYS A 37 15.82 8.00 -79.49
CA LYS A 37 16.79 7.09 -78.84
C LYS A 37 16.38 5.62 -78.93
N LYS A 38 15.08 5.34 -78.84
CA LYS A 38 14.52 3.99 -78.95
C LYS A 38 14.68 3.45 -80.37
N GLU A 39 14.42 4.26 -81.38
CA GLU A 39 14.65 3.92 -82.80
C GLU A 39 16.13 3.68 -83.11
N LEU A 40 17.04 4.42 -82.47
CA LEU A 40 18.49 4.22 -82.56
C LEU A 40 19.02 3.04 -81.71
N GLY A 41 18.14 2.27 -81.04
CA GLY A 41 18.53 1.12 -80.22
C GLY A 41 19.25 1.47 -78.91
N ILE A 42 19.25 2.73 -78.50
CA ILE A 42 19.92 3.19 -77.27
C ILE A 42 18.99 2.91 -76.08
N LYS A 43 19.29 1.87 -75.32
CA LYS A 43 18.59 1.54 -74.07
C LYS A 43 18.71 2.71 -73.08
N GLN A 44 17.57 3.21 -72.59
CA GLN A 44 17.57 4.20 -71.52
C GLN A 44 18.15 3.57 -70.25
N PHE A 45 19.24 4.14 -69.74
CA PHE A 45 19.76 3.81 -68.42
C PHE A 45 18.82 4.37 -67.35
N HIS A 46 17.84 3.56 -66.94
CA HIS A 46 17.30 3.68 -65.60
C HIS A 46 18.21 2.84 -64.69
N ASN A 47 18.96 3.48 -63.79
CA ASN A 47 19.59 2.77 -62.67
C ASN A 47 18.47 2.23 -61.77
N ARG A 48 17.84 1.12 -62.16
CA ARG A 48 17.11 0.28 -61.22
C ARG A 48 18.17 -0.42 -60.38
N LEU A 49 18.19 -0.12 -59.09
CA LEU A 49 18.89 -0.93 -58.10
C LEU A 49 18.46 -2.39 -58.30
N ASN A 50 19.42 -3.30 -58.30
CA ASN A 50 19.10 -4.73 -58.34
C ASN A 50 18.60 -5.19 -56.97
N ASP A 51 17.95 -6.36 -56.93
CA ASP A 51 17.35 -6.87 -55.70
C ASP A 51 18.39 -7.13 -54.60
N GLU A 52 19.62 -7.50 -54.97
CA GLU A 52 20.73 -7.68 -54.03
C GLU A 52 21.12 -6.37 -53.33
N GLN A 53 21.18 -5.25 -54.07
CA GLN A 53 21.45 -3.93 -53.51
C GLN A 53 20.33 -3.47 -52.57
N ILE A 54 19.07 -3.75 -52.92
CA ILE A 54 17.92 -3.43 -52.06
C ILE A 54 17.99 -4.26 -50.77
N GLN A 55 18.25 -5.57 -50.87
CA GLN A 55 18.41 -6.44 -49.71
C GLN A 55 19.58 -6.00 -48.82
N TYR A 56 20.71 -5.62 -49.40
CA TYR A 56 21.85 -5.09 -48.66
C TYR A 56 21.50 -3.80 -47.90
N ILE A 57 20.76 -2.88 -48.54
CA ILE A 57 20.28 -1.64 -47.90
C ILE A 57 19.38 -1.94 -46.71
N LEU A 58 18.47 -2.91 -46.83
CA LEU A 58 17.52 -3.28 -45.77
C LEU A 58 18.21 -4.00 -44.60
N GLN A 59 19.09 -4.96 -44.88
CA GLN A 59 19.80 -5.72 -43.85
C GLN A 59 20.75 -4.85 -43.02
N ASN A 60 21.37 -3.84 -43.64
CA ASN A 60 22.35 -2.99 -42.96
C ASN A 60 21.75 -1.76 -42.27
N ALA A 61 20.42 -1.58 -42.30
CA ALA A 61 19.75 -0.41 -41.72
C ALA A 61 19.96 -0.23 -40.20
N SER A 62 20.29 -1.31 -39.49
CA SER A 62 20.57 -1.28 -38.05
C SER A 62 22.02 -0.93 -37.70
N ASN A 63 22.93 -1.08 -38.66
CA ASN A 63 24.37 -1.13 -38.42
C ASN A 63 25.16 -0.05 -39.16
N LYS A 64 24.61 0.52 -40.25
CA LYS A 64 25.29 1.52 -41.10
C LYS A 64 24.40 2.74 -41.35
N THR A 65 25.03 3.89 -41.54
CA THR A 65 24.37 5.15 -41.91
C THR A 65 24.02 5.18 -43.40
N SER A 66 23.08 6.06 -43.78
CA SER A 66 22.72 6.24 -45.20
C SER A 66 23.87 6.75 -46.06
N GLU A 67 24.83 7.46 -45.46
CA GLU A 67 26.02 7.98 -46.13
C GLU A 67 27.07 6.88 -46.38
N GLU A 68 27.25 5.97 -45.42
CA GLU A 68 28.16 4.81 -45.60
C GLU A 68 27.65 3.89 -46.70
N ILE A 69 26.36 3.54 -46.68
CA ILE A 69 25.75 2.70 -47.72
C ILE A 69 25.74 3.42 -49.08
N SER A 70 25.54 4.73 -49.08
CA SER A 70 25.61 5.56 -50.29
C SER A 70 26.97 5.48 -50.97
N LYS A 71 28.06 5.56 -50.19
CA LYS A 71 29.44 5.43 -50.69
C LYS A 71 29.75 4.01 -51.16
N GLU A 72 29.34 3.00 -50.40
CA GLU A 72 29.60 1.59 -50.73
C GLU A 72 28.89 1.14 -52.01
N LEU A 73 27.64 1.57 -52.20
CA LEU A 73 26.84 1.18 -53.37
C LEU A 73 26.92 2.19 -54.52
N ASN A 74 27.66 3.30 -54.34
CA ASN A 74 27.75 4.42 -55.27
C ASN A 74 26.38 4.92 -55.76
N ILE A 75 25.47 5.13 -54.80
CA ILE A 75 24.11 5.63 -55.05
C ILE A 75 23.81 6.85 -54.18
N PRO A 76 22.89 7.75 -54.55
CA PRO A 76 22.57 8.91 -53.71
C PRO A 76 22.03 8.49 -52.34
N ALA A 77 22.52 9.10 -51.26
CA ALA A 77 22.04 8.87 -49.90
C ALA A 77 20.54 9.14 -49.70
N SER A 78 19.94 10.00 -50.55
CA SER A 78 18.49 10.19 -50.62
C SER A 78 17.74 8.94 -51.08
N THR A 79 18.35 8.13 -51.95
CA THR A 79 17.78 6.87 -52.45
C THR A 79 17.75 5.82 -51.35
N VAL A 80 18.83 5.71 -50.56
CA VAL A 80 18.92 4.82 -49.38
C VAL A 80 17.84 5.19 -48.35
N ARG A 81 17.71 6.48 -48.02
CA ARG A 81 16.69 6.97 -47.08
C ARG A 81 15.27 6.70 -47.57
N ARG A 82 15.01 6.89 -48.87
CA ARG A 82 13.70 6.59 -49.48
C ARG A 82 13.35 5.10 -49.34
N ILE A 83 14.28 4.20 -49.61
CA ILE A 83 14.06 2.74 -49.49
C ILE A 83 13.73 2.35 -48.04
N TRP A 84 14.44 2.90 -47.06
CA TRP A 84 14.11 2.67 -45.65
C TRP A 84 12.72 3.19 -45.26
N GLN A 85 12.33 4.36 -45.77
CA GLN A 85 10.99 4.94 -45.54
C GLN A 85 9.88 4.09 -46.18
N GLU A 86 10.06 3.69 -47.43
CA GLU A 86 9.11 2.83 -48.18
C GLU A 86 8.93 1.45 -47.49
N ASN A 87 9.92 1.00 -46.71
CA ASN A 87 9.89 -0.26 -45.96
C ASN A 87 9.66 -0.08 -44.44
N ASN A 88 9.16 1.08 -43.99
CA ASN A 88 8.83 1.37 -42.58
C ASN A 88 9.97 1.20 -41.55
N ILE A 89 11.23 1.35 -41.97
CA ILE A 89 12.37 1.28 -41.05
C ILE A 89 12.55 2.62 -40.31
N LYS A 90 12.34 2.62 -38.98
CA LYS A 90 12.53 3.81 -38.12
C LYS A 90 14.02 4.10 -37.92
N ILE A 91 14.51 5.17 -38.58
CA ILE A 91 15.90 5.63 -38.45
C ILE A 91 16.14 6.18 -37.03
N ARG A 92 16.94 5.50 -36.22
CA ARG A 92 17.44 6.04 -34.94
C ARG A 92 18.53 7.07 -35.24
N LYS A 93 18.48 8.27 -34.64
CA LYS A 93 19.59 9.24 -34.70
C LYS A 93 20.86 8.55 -34.16
N PHE A 94 21.87 8.40 -35.01
CA PHE A 94 23.14 7.77 -34.65
C PHE A 94 23.92 8.71 -33.71
N PHE A 95 24.10 8.30 -32.46
CA PHE A 95 24.88 9.04 -31.46
C PHE A 95 26.27 8.42 -31.35
N ASN A 96 27.27 9.14 -31.88
CA ASN A 96 28.67 8.69 -31.93
C ASN A 96 29.63 9.89 -31.88
N PRO A 97 29.72 10.59 -30.73
CA PRO A 97 30.67 11.68 -30.56
C PRO A 97 32.11 11.16 -30.53
N ASP A 98 33.08 12.08 -30.66
CA ASP A 98 34.48 11.77 -30.43
C ASP A 98 34.70 11.24 -28.99
N ILE A 99 35.53 10.21 -28.85
CA ILE A 99 35.70 9.50 -27.57
C ILE A 99 36.43 10.38 -26.56
N GLU A 100 37.47 11.11 -26.97
CA GLU A 100 38.26 11.95 -26.07
C GLU A 100 37.45 13.16 -25.62
N GLU A 101 36.76 13.81 -26.56
CA GLU A 101 35.87 14.93 -26.27
C GLU A 101 34.72 14.52 -25.34
N PHE A 102 34.12 13.35 -25.56
CA PHE A 102 33.06 12.82 -24.71
C PHE A 102 33.56 12.60 -23.29
N ILE A 103 34.76 12.01 -23.12
CA ILE A 103 35.35 11.75 -21.80
C ILE A 103 35.68 13.06 -21.08
N ASP A 104 36.26 14.04 -21.76
CA ASP A 104 36.57 15.35 -21.16
C ASP A 104 35.31 16.09 -20.70
N ASN A 105 34.30 16.17 -21.57
CA ASN A 105 33.00 16.75 -21.24
C ASN A 105 32.34 16.02 -20.06
N TYR A 106 32.43 14.68 -20.02
CA TYR A 106 31.87 13.89 -18.92
C TYR A 106 32.60 14.17 -17.60
N ASN A 107 33.93 14.28 -17.61
CA ASN A 107 34.76 14.61 -16.46
C ASN A 107 34.48 16.01 -15.92
N LYS A 108 34.26 16.98 -16.81
CA LYS A 108 33.93 18.37 -16.46
C LYS A 108 32.52 18.49 -15.88
N LEU A 109 31.52 17.87 -16.53
CA LEU A 109 30.12 18.00 -16.14
C LEU A 109 29.69 17.10 -14.99
N LYS A 110 30.39 15.96 -14.80
CA LYS A 110 30.13 14.93 -13.77
C LYS A 110 28.66 14.48 -13.68
N SER A 111 27.88 14.63 -14.75
CA SER A 111 26.44 14.36 -14.78
C SER A 111 25.99 13.87 -16.15
N SER A 112 25.47 12.65 -16.21
CA SER A 112 24.86 12.11 -17.44
C SER A 112 23.64 12.90 -17.92
N ARG A 113 22.99 13.67 -17.03
CA ARG A 113 21.87 14.55 -17.39
C ARG A 113 22.36 15.83 -18.08
N LYS A 114 23.45 16.43 -17.57
CA LYS A 114 24.09 17.58 -18.23
C LYS A 114 24.74 17.18 -19.56
N MET A 115 25.31 15.98 -19.64
CA MET A 115 25.77 15.41 -20.91
C MET A 115 24.62 15.25 -21.90
N ALA A 116 23.46 14.76 -21.45
CA ALA A 116 22.27 14.65 -22.30
C ALA A 116 21.82 16.00 -22.86
N GLU A 117 21.84 17.06 -22.03
CA GLU A 117 21.55 18.43 -22.44
C GLU A 117 22.58 18.96 -23.44
N LEU A 118 23.89 18.78 -23.17
CA LEU A 118 24.98 19.21 -24.04
C LEU A 118 24.89 18.59 -25.44
N TYR A 119 24.62 17.29 -25.51
CA TYR A 119 24.57 16.55 -26.77
C TYR A 119 23.17 16.48 -27.40
N GLY A 120 22.14 17.04 -26.75
CA GLY A 120 20.76 17.01 -27.25
C GLY A 120 20.18 15.60 -27.40
N VAL A 121 20.56 14.66 -26.53
CA VAL A 121 20.10 13.26 -26.55
C VAL A 121 19.53 12.84 -25.21
N GLU A 122 18.82 11.71 -25.17
CA GLU A 122 18.37 11.16 -23.89
C GLU A 122 19.54 10.71 -23.00
N LYS A 123 19.36 10.82 -21.68
CA LYS A 123 20.32 10.34 -20.67
C LYS A 123 20.71 8.88 -20.87
N THR A 124 19.77 8.03 -21.29
CA THR A 124 19.99 6.61 -21.58
C THR A 124 21.01 6.42 -22.70
N THR A 125 20.98 7.26 -23.73
CA THR A 125 21.93 7.27 -24.85
C THR A 125 23.35 7.58 -24.39
N ILE A 126 23.52 8.61 -23.55
CA ILE A 126 24.81 8.94 -22.92
C ILE A 126 25.36 7.76 -22.12
N LEU A 127 24.51 7.13 -21.29
CA LEU A 127 24.92 6.00 -20.45
C LEU A 127 25.27 4.75 -21.27
N ASN A 128 24.56 4.52 -22.38
CA ASN A 128 24.84 3.41 -23.29
C ASN A 128 26.15 3.63 -24.05
N PHE A 129 26.41 4.86 -24.51
CA PHE A 129 27.67 5.21 -25.19
C PHE A 129 28.86 5.11 -24.23
N ALA A 130 28.76 5.66 -23.02
CA ALA A 130 29.79 5.53 -21.99
C ALA A 130 30.11 4.05 -21.68
N ARG A 131 29.08 3.18 -21.57
CA ARG A 131 29.27 1.73 -21.43
C ARG A 131 29.95 1.09 -22.64
N LYS A 132 29.56 1.49 -23.86
CA LYS A 132 30.14 0.96 -25.12
C LYS A 132 31.64 1.24 -25.23
N ILE A 133 32.10 2.42 -24.79
CA ILE A 133 33.51 2.81 -24.84
C ILE A 133 34.30 2.37 -23.60
N GLY A 134 33.70 1.58 -22.70
CA GLY A 134 34.34 1.14 -21.45
C GLY A 134 34.52 2.24 -20.41
N TYR A 135 33.93 3.42 -20.61
CA TYR A 135 34.01 4.53 -19.67
C TYR A 135 32.95 4.38 -18.57
N THR A 136 33.36 3.74 -17.47
CA THR A 136 32.59 3.72 -16.22
C THR A 136 33.03 4.86 -15.32
N ASN A 137 32.07 5.64 -14.80
CA ASN A 137 32.37 6.74 -13.88
C ASN A 137 33.16 6.21 -12.66
N LYS A 138 34.38 6.73 -12.43
CA LYS A 138 35.26 6.33 -11.29
C LYS A 138 34.53 6.38 -9.94
N THR A 139 33.65 7.35 -9.75
CA THR A 139 32.85 7.48 -8.52
C THR A 139 31.83 6.34 -8.33
N ALA A 140 31.49 5.59 -9.39
CA ALA A 140 30.66 4.39 -9.29
C ALA A 140 31.50 3.14 -8.97
N GLN A 141 32.74 3.05 -9.48
CA GLN A 141 33.71 2.01 -9.11
C GLN A 141 34.13 2.09 -7.64
N GLU A 142 34.39 3.30 -7.12
CA GLU A 142 34.74 3.52 -5.71
C GLU A 142 33.58 3.22 -4.73
N ARG A 143 32.33 3.12 -5.22
CA ARG A 143 31.13 2.82 -4.42
C ARG A 143 30.72 1.34 -4.47
N LEU A 144 31.48 0.50 -5.17
CA LEU A 144 31.22 -0.93 -5.23
C LEU A 144 31.73 -1.59 -3.95
N LEU A 145 30.81 -2.10 -3.15
CA LEU A 145 31.11 -2.97 -2.02
C LEU A 145 31.80 -4.23 -2.55
N SER A 146 32.96 -4.56 -1.99
CA SER A 146 33.63 -5.83 -2.26
C SER A 146 32.86 -7.00 -1.64
N ASP A 147 33.15 -8.23 -2.07
CA ASP A 147 32.54 -9.43 -1.47
C ASP A 147 32.86 -9.54 0.04
N LYS A 148 34.04 -9.08 0.45
CA LYS A 148 34.44 -9.00 1.85
C LYS A 148 33.57 -8.01 2.62
N ASP A 149 33.30 -6.83 2.05
CA ASP A 149 32.42 -5.82 2.66
C ASP A 149 30.99 -6.34 2.80
N ILE A 150 30.50 -7.04 1.76
CA ILE A 150 29.16 -7.66 1.78
C ILE A 150 29.05 -8.67 2.92
N GLN A 151 30.05 -9.54 3.09
CA GLN A 151 30.07 -10.51 4.18
C GLN A 151 30.13 -9.83 5.55
N GLU A 152 30.95 -8.79 5.71
CA GLU A 152 31.03 -8.04 6.96
C GLU A 152 29.71 -7.31 7.28
N ILE A 153 29.03 -6.76 6.27
CA ILE A 153 27.70 -6.15 6.41
C ILE A 153 26.66 -7.18 6.86
N ILE A 154 26.65 -8.38 6.29
CA ILE A 154 25.74 -9.47 6.68
C ILE A 154 26.02 -9.91 8.13
N ASN A 155 27.28 -10.15 8.48
CA ASN A 155 27.67 -10.60 9.82
C ASN A 155 27.42 -9.54 10.92
N SER A 156 27.43 -8.26 10.54
CA SER A 156 27.17 -7.15 11.45
C SER A 156 25.68 -6.88 11.66
N TYR A 157 24.79 -7.64 11.00
CA TYR A 157 23.35 -7.41 11.01
C TYR A 157 22.74 -7.30 12.40
N SER A 158 23.19 -8.08 13.39
CA SER A 158 22.70 -7.98 14.78
C SER A 158 23.38 -6.88 15.59
N LYS A 159 24.58 -6.45 15.19
CA LYS A 159 25.48 -5.60 15.98
C LYS A 159 25.35 -4.11 15.70
N THR A 160 25.10 -3.72 14.45
CA THR A 160 25.11 -2.30 14.03
C THR A 160 23.86 -1.92 13.24
N THR A 161 23.60 -0.62 13.09
CA THR A 161 22.46 -0.14 12.31
C THR A 161 22.80 0.00 10.82
N SER A 162 21.80 -0.04 9.95
CA SER A 162 22.00 0.22 8.51
C SER A 162 22.59 1.62 8.26
N THR A 163 22.32 2.56 9.16
CA THR A 163 22.84 3.94 9.10
C THR A 163 24.33 4.00 9.42
N GLU A 164 24.78 3.28 10.46
CA GLU A 164 26.20 3.17 10.81
C GLU A 164 26.99 2.48 9.69
N LEU A 165 26.48 1.37 9.16
CA LEU A 165 27.13 0.66 8.04
C LEU A 165 27.16 1.52 6.78
N ALA A 166 26.09 2.25 6.47
CA ALA A 166 26.05 3.16 5.33
C ALA A 166 27.13 4.24 5.43
N LYS A 167 27.34 4.81 6.62
CA LYS A 167 28.45 5.75 6.88
C LYS A 167 29.81 5.08 6.74
N LYS A 168 30.00 3.89 7.36
CA LYS A 168 31.26 3.15 7.34
C LYS A 168 31.73 2.81 5.91
N TYR A 169 30.81 2.33 5.06
CA TYR A 169 31.13 1.93 3.69
C TYR A 169 30.81 3.01 2.65
N ASN A 170 30.55 4.26 3.09
CA ASN A 170 30.25 5.40 2.24
C ASN A 170 29.22 5.09 1.12
N CYS A 171 28.13 4.41 1.50
CA CYS A 171 27.07 3.99 0.57
C CYS A 171 25.70 4.39 1.09
N SER A 172 24.65 4.20 0.28
CA SER A 172 23.29 4.54 0.69
C SER A 172 22.74 3.52 1.69
N ILE A 173 21.86 3.96 2.61
CA ILE A 173 21.14 3.08 3.54
C ILE A 173 20.37 1.99 2.77
N ALA A 174 19.79 2.35 1.62
CA ALA A 174 19.09 1.43 0.73
C ALA A 174 20.00 0.30 0.21
N ARG A 175 21.28 0.58 -0.05
CA ARG A 175 22.25 -0.43 -0.49
C ARG A 175 22.53 -1.45 0.60
N ILE A 176 22.71 -1.01 1.85
CA ILE A 176 22.88 -1.91 3.01
C ILE A 176 21.63 -2.78 3.20
N GLN A 177 20.45 -2.17 3.16
CA GLN A 177 19.18 -2.90 3.30
C GLN A 177 18.97 -3.92 2.17
N GLN A 178 19.39 -3.60 0.95
CA GLN A 178 19.35 -4.53 -0.18
C GLN A 178 20.27 -5.73 0.05
N VAL A 179 21.48 -5.53 0.59
CA VAL A 179 22.40 -6.62 0.94
C VAL A 179 21.76 -7.55 1.97
N TRP A 180 21.20 -7.00 3.05
CA TRP A 180 20.49 -7.79 4.07
C TRP A 180 19.28 -8.54 3.50
N SER A 181 18.45 -7.86 2.69
CA SER A 181 17.29 -8.47 2.05
C SER A 181 17.65 -9.64 1.15
N LYS A 182 18.71 -9.50 0.32
CA LYS A 182 19.24 -10.60 -0.51
C LYS A 182 19.76 -11.79 0.30
N ALA A 183 20.24 -11.54 1.52
CA ALA A 183 20.66 -12.58 2.46
C ALA A 183 19.50 -13.15 3.30
N GLY A 184 18.25 -12.78 3.01
CA GLY A 184 17.06 -13.25 3.75
C GLY A 184 16.82 -12.55 5.09
N LEU A 185 17.59 -11.51 5.42
CA LEU A 185 17.50 -10.77 6.69
C LEU A 185 16.48 -9.63 6.56
N LYS A 186 15.36 -9.73 7.28
CA LYS A 186 14.20 -8.83 7.17
C LYS A 186 14.32 -7.55 8.00
N GLY A 187 15.47 -6.87 8.00
CA GLY A 187 15.71 -5.65 8.80
C GLY A 187 15.58 -5.84 10.32
N LYS A 188 16.34 -5.08 11.12
CA LYS A 188 16.16 -5.12 12.58
C LYS A 188 14.73 -4.72 12.94
N GLU A 189 14.09 -5.46 13.84
CA GLU A 189 12.80 -5.05 14.40
C GLU A 189 12.96 -3.67 15.04
N ARG A 190 12.24 -2.68 14.49
CA ARG A 190 12.15 -1.32 15.07
C ARG A 190 11.03 -1.23 16.10
N ARG A 191 10.67 -2.36 16.71
CA ARG A 191 9.52 -2.44 17.61
C ARG A 191 9.87 -1.77 18.94
N ILE A 192 9.27 -0.61 19.18
CA ILE A 192 9.44 0.19 20.40
C ILE A 192 8.62 -0.41 21.55
N TYR A 193 7.42 -0.93 21.22
CA TYR A 193 6.48 -1.45 22.21
C TYR A 193 6.25 -2.96 22.04
N TYR A 194 6.26 -3.66 23.16
CA TYR A 194 6.08 -5.10 23.29
C TYR A 194 4.79 -5.40 24.02
N SER A 195 4.21 -6.55 23.73
CA SER A 195 3.03 -7.10 24.40
C SER A 195 3.02 -8.61 24.18
N ASP A 196 2.26 -9.34 24.99
CA ASP A 196 1.88 -10.72 24.71
C ASP A 196 0.87 -10.74 23.55
N PHE A 197 1.38 -10.87 22.34
CA PHE A 197 0.54 -10.89 21.15
C PHE A 197 -0.26 -12.19 20.97
N ASN A 198 0.00 -13.22 21.80
CA ASN A 198 -0.75 -14.49 21.79
C ASN A 198 -1.90 -14.49 22.81
N TYR A 199 -2.11 -13.37 23.53
CA TYR A 199 -3.09 -13.28 24.61
C TYR A 199 -4.51 -13.75 24.21
N PHE A 200 -4.95 -13.41 22.99
CA PHE A 200 -6.26 -13.80 22.45
C PHE A 200 -6.27 -15.07 21.59
N GLU A 201 -5.17 -15.84 21.56
CA GLU A 201 -5.10 -17.07 20.77
C GLU A 201 -6.18 -18.09 21.17
N SER A 202 -6.45 -18.17 22.47
CA SER A 202 -7.54 -18.95 23.07
C SER A 202 -8.12 -18.22 24.28
N ILE A 203 -9.44 -18.17 24.41
CA ILE A 203 -10.12 -17.62 25.59
C ILE A 203 -10.25 -18.72 26.66
N ASN A 204 -9.19 -18.91 27.44
CA ASN A 204 -9.10 -19.96 28.46
C ASN A 204 -8.92 -19.41 29.88
N SER A 205 -9.34 -18.16 30.11
CA SER A 205 -9.30 -17.52 31.41
C SER A 205 -10.34 -16.41 31.53
N ILE A 206 -10.67 -16.05 32.77
CA ILE A 206 -11.66 -15.02 33.13
C ILE A 206 -11.28 -13.66 32.54
N ASP A 207 -10.01 -13.27 32.67
CA ASP A 207 -9.48 -11.99 32.18
C ASP A 207 -9.54 -11.89 30.66
N LYS A 208 -9.14 -12.95 29.94
CA LYS A 208 -9.20 -12.98 28.47
C LYS A 208 -10.63 -12.82 27.96
N ALA A 209 -11.59 -13.52 28.57
CA ALA A 209 -12.99 -13.42 28.19
C ALA A 209 -13.55 -12.02 28.47
N TYR A 210 -13.24 -11.47 29.65
CA TYR A 210 -13.62 -10.11 30.01
C TYR A 210 -13.06 -9.07 29.02
N PHE A 211 -11.76 -9.08 28.75
CA PHE A 211 -11.17 -8.11 27.83
C PHE A 211 -11.63 -8.31 26.39
N LEU A 212 -11.93 -9.55 25.98
CA LEU A 212 -12.55 -9.81 24.68
C LEU A 212 -13.92 -9.13 24.57
N GLY A 213 -14.76 -9.26 25.61
CA GLY A 213 -16.06 -8.58 25.68
C GLY A 213 -15.94 -7.06 25.73
N PHE A 214 -14.98 -6.54 26.50
CA PHE A 214 -14.73 -5.11 26.61
C PHE A 214 -14.26 -4.50 25.27
N ILE A 215 -13.36 -5.20 24.56
CA ILE A 215 -12.91 -4.81 23.21
C ILE A 215 -14.05 -4.94 22.20
N ALA A 216 -14.92 -5.93 22.34
CA ALA A 216 -16.10 -6.08 21.49
C ALA A 216 -17.05 -4.88 21.58
N ALA A 217 -17.17 -4.25 22.76
CA ALA A 217 -17.88 -2.99 22.93
C ALA A 217 -17.01 -1.80 22.43
N ASP A 218 -16.04 -1.36 23.24
CA ASP A 218 -15.32 -0.09 23.06
C ASP A 218 -14.06 -0.15 22.19
N GLY A 219 -13.60 -1.35 21.81
CA GLY A 219 -12.40 -1.53 20.99
C GLY A 219 -12.63 -1.28 19.50
N CYS A 220 -11.59 -0.88 18.79
CA CYS A 220 -11.61 -0.67 17.35
C CYS A 220 -10.37 -1.29 16.70
N VAL A 221 -10.58 -2.18 15.73
CA VAL A 221 -9.49 -2.74 14.91
C VAL A 221 -9.38 -1.92 13.63
N TYR A 222 -8.19 -1.42 13.35
CA TYR A 222 -7.86 -0.71 12.11
C TYR A 222 -7.05 -1.63 11.20
N SER A 223 -7.48 -1.77 9.95
CA SER A 223 -6.64 -2.21 8.83
C SER A 223 -6.43 -1.02 7.90
N ARG A 224 -5.17 -0.69 7.60
CA ARG A 224 -4.81 0.45 6.75
C ARG A 224 -4.23 -0.05 5.42
N ASN A 225 -4.51 0.69 4.34
CA ASN A 225 -3.94 0.49 3.00
C ASN A 225 -4.04 -0.98 2.51
N ASN A 226 -5.24 -1.58 2.50
CA ASN A 226 -5.44 -2.95 1.98
C ASN A 226 -4.49 -4.01 2.60
N ASN A 227 -4.28 -3.96 3.92
CA ASN A 227 -3.36 -4.85 4.64
C ASN A 227 -1.87 -4.69 4.30
N VAL A 228 -1.46 -3.59 3.66
CA VAL A 228 -0.04 -3.27 3.45
C VAL A 228 0.64 -2.82 4.75
N GLN A 229 -0.12 -2.19 5.66
CA GLN A 229 0.35 -1.83 7.00
C GLN A 229 -0.19 -2.82 8.03
N GLN A 230 0.58 -2.99 9.12
CA GLN A 230 0.15 -3.82 10.25
C GLN A 230 -1.19 -3.35 10.81
N LYS A 231 -2.04 -4.30 11.16
CA LYS A 231 -3.31 -4.05 11.87
C LYS A 231 -3.04 -3.46 13.25
N MET A 232 -3.98 -2.66 13.73
CA MET A 232 -3.88 -1.98 15.03
C MET A 232 -5.18 -2.12 15.82
N LEU A 233 -5.09 -2.58 17.06
CA LEU A 233 -6.15 -2.44 18.06
C LEU A 233 -6.03 -1.06 18.70
N SER A 234 -7.15 -0.34 18.80
CA SER A 234 -7.26 0.85 19.62
C SER A 234 -8.45 0.76 20.55
N ILE A 235 -8.28 1.23 21.78
CA ILE A 235 -9.38 1.39 22.74
C ILE A 235 -9.33 2.84 23.19
N ASN A 236 -10.42 3.58 22.99
CA ASN A 236 -10.53 5.00 23.35
C ASN A 236 -11.76 5.20 24.24
N ILE A 237 -11.53 5.54 25.50
CA ILE A 237 -12.57 5.66 26.52
C ILE A 237 -12.43 6.96 27.29
N HIS A 238 -13.39 7.25 28.17
CA HIS A 238 -13.31 8.42 29.05
C HIS A 238 -12.20 8.23 30.09
N LYS A 239 -11.46 9.30 30.41
CA LYS A 239 -10.36 9.27 31.38
C LYS A 239 -10.73 8.71 32.78
N LYS A 240 -12.00 8.79 33.17
CA LYS A 240 -12.49 8.26 34.46
C LYS A 240 -12.37 6.73 34.56
N ASP A 241 -12.28 6.06 33.42
CA ASP A 241 -12.19 4.60 33.30
C ASP A 241 -10.75 4.14 32.99
N ILE A 242 -9.73 5.01 33.15
CA ILE A 242 -8.33 4.74 32.77
C ILE A 242 -7.75 3.47 33.41
N GLU A 243 -8.19 3.12 34.61
CA GLU A 243 -7.77 1.92 35.34
C GLU A 243 -7.95 0.63 34.52
N ILE A 244 -8.97 0.55 33.66
CA ILE A 244 -9.22 -0.67 32.89
C ILE A 244 -8.20 -0.84 31.77
N LEU A 245 -7.69 0.26 31.24
CA LEU A 245 -6.59 0.23 30.27
C LEU A 245 -5.29 -0.16 30.96
N GLN A 246 -5.04 0.32 32.19
CA GLN A 246 -3.87 -0.06 32.98
C GLN A 246 -3.89 -1.58 33.30
N LYS A 247 -5.05 -2.09 33.74
CA LYS A 247 -5.25 -3.53 33.95
C LYS A 247 -5.04 -4.31 32.66
N PHE A 248 -5.67 -3.90 31.56
CA PHE A 248 -5.51 -4.58 30.27
C PHE A 248 -4.04 -4.67 29.86
N LEU A 249 -3.31 -3.55 29.89
CA LEU A 249 -1.87 -3.51 29.57
C LEU A 249 -1.05 -4.44 30.48
N SER A 250 -1.37 -4.51 31.77
CA SER A 250 -0.74 -5.44 32.70
C SER A 250 -0.98 -6.91 32.31
N TYR A 251 -2.24 -7.29 32.03
CA TYR A 251 -2.61 -8.65 31.63
C TYR A 251 -1.94 -9.10 30.32
N ILE A 252 -1.83 -8.19 29.34
CA ILE A 252 -1.13 -8.46 28.08
C ILE A 252 0.37 -8.18 28.17
N LYS A 253 0.92 -7.90 29.36
CA LYS A 253 2.35 -7.61 29.59
C LYS A 253 2.91 -6.56 28.62
N SER A 254 2.15 -5.49 28.41
CA SER A 254 2.46 -4.45 27.44
C SER A 254 3.17 -3.26 28.07
N ASN A 255 4.12 -2.68 27.33
CA ASN A 255 4.74 -1.40 27.65
C ASN A 255 4.21 -0.24 26.77
N ASN A 256 3.10 -0.45 26.06
CA ASN A 256 2.46 0.61 25.28
C ASN A 256 1.98 1.73 26.23
N PRO A 257 2.21 3.02 25.90
CA PRO A 257 1.75 4.10 26.73
C PRO A 257 0.22 4.27 26.61
N ILE A 258 -0.40 4.74 27.69
CA ILE A 258 -1.74 5.29 27.65
C ILE A 258 -1.62 6.75 27.21
N ILE A 259 -2.24 7.08 26.08
CA ILE A 259 -2.27 8.43 25.51
C ILE A 259 -3.49 9.14 26.07
N GLU A 260 -3.28 10.23 26.81
CA GLU A 260 -4.36 11.10 27.27
C GLU A 260 -4.62 12.22 26.28
N SER A 261 -5.89 12.55 26.09
CA SER A 261 -6.33 13.62 25.18
C SER A 261 -7.65 14.22 25.65
N THR A 262 -8.11 15.25 24.95
CA THR A 262 -9.43 15.83 25.16
C THR A 262 -10.21 15.86 23.86
N HIS A 263 -11.54 15.77 23.97
CA HIS A 263 -12.45 15.84 22.84
C HIS A 263 -13.47 16.96 23.09
N LEU A 264 -13.62 17.88 22.14
CA LEU A 264 -14.67 18.89 22.17
C LEU A 264 -15.95 18.28 21.56
N THR A 265 -17.00 18.14 22.37
CA THR A 265 -18.32 17.72 21.87
C THR A 265 -18.95 18.80 21.00
N ASP A 266 -19.93 18.43 20.17
CA ASP A 266 -20.71 19.36 19.35
C ASP A 266 -21.34 20.50 20.16
N ASN A 267 -21.63 20.25 21.45
CA ASN A 267 -22.20 21.24 22.38
C ASN A 267 -21.13 22.10 23.08
N GLY A 268 -19.87 22.08 22.65
CA GLY A 268 -18.78 22.87 23.22
C GLY A 268 -18.19 22.35 24.54
N VAL A 269 -18.63 21.19 25.04
CA VAL A 269 -18.10 20.57 26.26
C VAL A 269 -16.78 19.85 25.98
N VAL A 270 -15.75 20.13 26.78
CA VAL A 270 -14.46 19.43 26.73
C VAL A 270 -14.53 18.15 27.58
N VAL A 271 -14.33 17.01 26.94
CA VAL A 271 -14.40 15.68 27.59
C VAL A 271 -13.01 15.04 27.61
N PRO A 272 -12.46 14.69 28.79
CA PRO A 272 -11.16 14.05 28.87
C PRO A 272 -11.25 12.58 28.44
N LYS A 273 -10.30 12.16 27.60
CA LYS A 273 -10.21 10.83 27.00
C LYS A 273 -8.85 10.21 27.31
N CYS A 274 -8.81 8.89 27.29
CA CYS A 274 -7.58 8.11 27.30
C CYS A 274 -7.66 7.00 26.25
N GLN A 275 -6.53 6.68 25.65
CA GLN A 275 -6.44 5.74 24.55
C GLN A 275 -5.21 4.87 24.66
N ILE A 276 -5.34 3.61 24.25
CA ILE A 276 -4.20 2.76 23.90
C ILE A 276 -4.25 2.40 22.42
N GLN A 277 -3.08 2.15 21.84
CA GLN A 277 -2.91 1.70 20.46
C GLN A 277 -1.86 0.59 20.44
N ILE A 278 -2.26 -0.61 20.01
CA ILE A 278 -1.40 -1.79 19.92
C ILE A 278 -1.35 -2.25 18.46
N VAL A 279 -0.17 -2.12 17.84
CA VAL A 279 0.06 -2.50 16.44
C VAL A 279 0.57 -3.94 16.38
N SER A 280 -0.27 -4.86 15.90
CA SER A 280 0.08 -6.28 15.78
C SER A 280 -0.93 -7.03 14.91
N ASP A 281 -0.44 -7.61 13.82
CA ASP A 281 -1.25 -8.50 12.98
C ASP A 281 -1.69 -9.74 13.75
N LYS A 282 -0.80 -10.37 14.53
CA LYS A 282 -1.14 -11.58 15.31
C LYS A 282 -2.32 -11.33 16.26
N LEU A 283 -2.22 -10.29 17.08
CA LEU A 283 -3.26 -9.95 18.06
C LEU A 283 -4.58 -9.61 17.37
N CYS A 284 -4.55 -8.82 16.28
CA CYS A 284 -5.76 -8.45 15.55
C CYS A 284 -6.38 -9.64 14.79
N ASN A 285 -5.56 -10.55 14.26
CA ASN A 285 -6.03 -11.77 13.60
C ASN A 285 -6.64 -12.75 14.60
N ASP A 286 -6.13 -12.81 15.84
CA ASP A 286 -6.76 -13.58 16.90
C ASP A 286 -8.14 -13.00 17.28
N LEU A 287 -8.27 -11.68 17.40
CA LEU A 287 -9.55 -11.01 17.64
C LEU A 287 -10.58 -11.28 16.54
N GLU A 288 -10.15 -11.38 15.28
CA GLU A 288 -10.99 -11.69 14.13
C GLU A 288 -11.68 -13.07 14.26
N LYS A 289 -11.04 -14.05 14.92
CA LYS A 289 -11.64 -15.37 15.22
C LYS A 289 -12.92 -15.27 16.08
N TYR A 290 -13.05 -14.17 16.82
CA TYR A 290 -14.21 -13.85 17.67
C TYR A 290 -15.09 -12.75 17.05
N SER A 291 -14.98 -12.56 15.73
CA SER A 291 -15.72 -11.57 14.93
C SER A 291 -15.42 -10.09 15.25
N ILE A 292 -14.33 -9.79 15.96
CA ILE A 292 -13.91 -8.42 16.24
C ILE A 292 -13.03 -7.93 15.08
N VAL A 293 -13.68 -7.26 14.12
CA VAL A 293 -13.07 -6.80 12.86
C VAL A 293 -13.20 -5.27 12.69
N PRO A 294 -12.55 -4.65 11.68
CA PRO A 294 -12.80 -3.24 11.38
C PRO A 294 -14.28 -2.95 11.10
N ASN A 295 -14.77 -1.79 11.57
CA ASN A 295 -16.17 -1.36 11.45
C ASN A 295 -17.21 -2.34 12.06
N LYS A 296 -16.81 -3.11 13.08
CA LYS A 296 -17.66 -4.13 13.71
C LYS A 296 -18.98 -3.63 14.28
N THR A 297 -19.11 -2.37 14.70
CA THR A 297 -20.28 -1.89 15.48
C THR A 297 -21.62 -2.34 14.89
N TRP A 298 -21.75 -2.37 13.57
CA TRP A 298 -22.99 -2.73 12.87
C TRP A 298 -23.15 -4.22 12.54
N THR A 299 -22.06 -4.98 12.52
CA THR A 299 -22.02 -6.37 12.03
C THR A 299 -21.52 -7.35 13.07
N TYR A 300 -21.09 -6.85 14.24
CA TYR A 300 -20.51 -7.65 15.30
C TYR A 300 -21.52 -8.70 15.74
N SER A 301 -21.07 -9.95 15.78
CA SER A 301 -21.84 -11.10 16.22
C SER A 301 -20.89 -11.95 17.06
N PRO A 302 -21.12 -12.06 18.39
CA PRO A 302 -20.29 -12.89 19.25
C PRO A 302 -20.26 -14.35 18.76
N LYS A 303 -19.06 -14.93 18.63
CA LYS A 303 -18.84 -16.31 18.22
C LYS A 303 -17.64 -16.90 18.97
N ASN A 304 -17.62 -18.23 19.10
CA ASN A 304 -16.49 -18.98 19.67
C ASN A 304 -16.12 -18.56 21.10
N ILE A 305 -17.10 -18.10 21.89
CA ILE A 305 -16.92 -17.81 23.31
C ILE A 305 -17.20 -19.10 24.08
N PRO A 306 -16.25 -19.65 24.86
CA PRO A 306 -16.52 -20.86 25.64
C PRO A 306 -17.59 -20.62 26.71
N ASP A 307 -18.45 -21.61 26.92
CA ASP A 307 -19.59 -21.51 27.83
C ASP A 307 -19.15 -21.19 29.26
N ASP A 308 -18.04 -21.77 29.73
CA ASP A 308 -17.47 -21.51 31.06
C ASP A 308 -17.09 -20.04 31.29
N TYR A 309 -16.82 -19.27 30.23
CA TYR A 309 -16.40 -17.87 30.33
C TYR A 309 -17.44 -16.88 29.78
N ILE A 310 -18.64 -17.34 29.43
CA ILE A 310 -19.68 -16.52 28.78
C ILE A 310 -20.05 -15.30 29.62
N TRP A 311 -20.19 -15.46 30.93
CA TRP A 311 -20.58 -14.37 31.84
C TRP A 311 -19.48 -13.34 32.03
N HIS A 312 -18.22 -13.73 31.92
CA HIS A 312 -17.08 -12.80 31.94
C HIS A 312 -17.00 -11.99 30.65
N PHE A 313 -17.25 -12.64 29.49
CA PHE A 313 -17.41 -11.93 28.22
C PHE A 313 -18.58 -10.93 28.28
N ILE A 314 -19.75 -11.36 28.75
CA ILE A 314 -20.92 -10.48 28.89
C ILE A 314 -20.63 -9.34 29.88
N ARG A 315 -19.90 -9.59 30.97
CA ARG A 315 -19.44 -8.54 31.90
C ARG A 315 -18.57 -7.51 31.17
N GLY A 316 -17.59 -7.95 30.40
CA GLY A 316 -16.73 -7.05 29.62
C GLY A 316 -17.51 -6.21 28.64
N TYR A 317 -18.43 -6.83 27.90
CA TYR A 317 -19.31 -6.12 26.96
C TYR A 317 -20.23 -5.12 27.69
N PHE A 318 -20.82 -5.54 28.82
CA PHE A 318 -21.62 -4.67 29.68
C PHE A 318 -20.81 -3.50 30.23
N ASP A 319 -19.54 -3.69 30.56
CA ASP A 319 -18.69 -2.62 31.07
C ASP A 319 -18.34 -1.59 30.00
N GLY A 320 -18.30 -1.97 28.72
CA GLY A 320 -18.26 -1.01 27.62
C GLY A 320 -19.64 -0.39 27.30
N ASP A 321 -20.53 -1.18 26.72
CA ASP A 321 -21.81 -0.72 26.11
C ASP A 321 -23.04 -0.84 27.03
N GLY A 322 -22.84 -1.28 28.27
CA GLY A 322 -23.91 -1.34 29.28
C GLY A 322 -24.08 -0.04 30.05
N THR A 323 -25.21 0.07 30.74
CA THR A 323 -25.54 1.18 31.63
C THR A 323 -26.12 0.63 32.92
N ILE A 324 -25.67 1.19 34.04
CA ILE A 324 -26.32 1.11 35.34
C ILE A 324 -26.39 2.52 35.90
N SER A 325 -27.59 2.96 36.28
CA SER A 325 -27.82 4.28 36.89
C SER A 325 -28.90 4.16 37.96
N CYS A 326 -28.94 5.11 38.90
CA CYS A 326 -29.95 5.17 39.95
C CYS A 326 -30.56 6.57 39.98
N SER A 327 -31.88 6.68 39.82
CA SER A 327 -32.57 7.97 39.81
C SER A 327 -32.46 8.66 41.17
N ASN A 328 -32.12 9.96 41.16
CA ASN A 328 -32.04 10.85 42.33
C ASN A 328 -31.25 10.25 43.51
N ASN A 329 -30.21 9.46 43.25
CA ASN A 329 -29.38 8.81 44.28
C ASN A 329 -30.17 7.98 45.31
N LYS A 330 -31.35 7.45 44.93
CA LYS A 330 -32.19 6.60 45.78
C LYS A 330 -31.66 5.16 45.88
N PHE A 331 -30.40 5.01 46.33
CA PHE A 331 -29.66 3.73 46.29
C PHE A 331 -30.30 2.60 47.09
N THR A 332 -31.13 2.93 48.08
CA THR A 332 -31.89 1.97 48.92
C THR A 332 -33.15 1.43 48.25
N LYS A 333 -33.56 1.98 47.10
CA LYS A 333 -34.76 1.56 46.37
C LYS A 333 -34.37 0.83 45.08
N PRO A 334 -34.39 -0.52 45.03
CA PRO A 334 -33.99 -1.26 43.84
C PRO A 334 -34.76 -0.87 42.56
N SER A 335 -36.02 -0.47 42.68
CA SER A 335 -36.81 -0.03 41.53
C SER A 335 -36.34 1.30 40.92
N ALA A 336 -35.50 2.07 41.62
CA ALA A 336 -34.93 3.33 41.12
C ALA A 336 -33.71 3.09 40.21
N TYR A 337 -33.20 1.85 40.13
CA TYR A 337 -32.09 1.52 39.26
C TYR A 337 -32.56 1.23 37.84
N GLN A 338 -31.86 1.78 36.86
CA GLN A 338 -32.02 1.47 35.46
C GLN A 338 -30.78 0.70 35.00
N ILE A 339 -31.01 -0.45 34.36
CA ILE A 339 -29.95 -1.30 33.82
C ILE A 339 -30.30 -1.60 32.38
N SER A 340 -29.34 -1.43 31.49
CA SER A 340 -29.52 -1.79 30.09
C SER A 340 -28.20 -2.13 29.41
N ILE A 341 -28.29 -2.84 28.29
CA ILE A 341 -27.19 -3.16 27.39
C ILE A 341 -27.55 -2.65 26.00
N VAL A 342 -26.64 -1.98 25.32
CA VAL A 342 -26.89 -1.46 23.97
C VAL A 342 -26.00 -2.19 22.96
N GLY A 343 -26.50 -2.40 21.74
CA GLY A 343 -25.76 -3.10 20.71
C GLY A 343 -26.56 -3.24 19.41
N ASN A 344 -25.91 -3.77 18.38
CA ASN A 344 -26.61 -4.19 17.17
C ASN A 344 -27.48 -5.42 17.47
N LYS A 345 -28.37 -5.76 16.53
CA LYS A 345 -29.33 -6.87 16.68
C LYS A 345 -28.65 -8.21 17.02
N PHE A 346 -27.57 -8.57 16.33
CA PHE A 346 -26.91 -9.86 16.52
C PHE A 346 -26.31 -10.00 17.92
N THR A 347 -25.64 -8.94 18.40
CA THR A 347 -25.06 -8.93 19.75
C THR A 347 -26.14 -8.99 20.81
N ILE A 348 -27.19 -8.18 20.68
CA ILE A 348 -28.26 -8.14 21.68
C ILE A 348 -29.06 -9.44 21.70
N ASP A 349 -29.36 -10.03 20.54
CA ASP A 349 -30.02 -11.33 20.47
C ASP A 349 -29.16 -12.44 21.10
N PHE A 350 -27.84 -12.40 20.90
CA PHE A 350 -26.91 -13.33 21.57
C PHE A 350 -26.98 -13.21 23.10
N ILE A 351 -26.83 -12.00 23.63
CA ILE A 351 -26.88 -11.78 25.09
C ILE A 351 -28.25 -12.15 25.64
N ASN A 352 -29.32 -11.75 24.95
CA ASN A 352 -30.70 -12.05 25.35
C ASN A 352 -30.95 -13.56 25.44
N LYS A 353 -30.47 -14.35 24.46
CA LYS A 353 -30.58 -15.81 24.50
C LYS A 353 -29.87 -16.41 25.70
N GLN A 354 -28.68 -15.94 26.07
CA GLN A 354 -27.98 -16.42 27.26
C GLN A 354 -28.73 -16.05 28.55
N LEU A 355 -29.30 -14.85 28.63
CA LEU A 355 -30.11 -14.42 29.77
C LEU A 355 -31.40 -15.25 29.91
N GLN A 356 -32.08 -15.56 28.81
CA GLN A 356 -33.30 -16.37 28.82
C GLN A 356 -33.04 -17.81 29.30
N LYS A 357 -31.90 -18.41 28.95
CA LYS A 357 -31.50 -19.74 29.46
C LYS A 357 -31.34 -19.79 30.99
N HIS A 358 -31.16 -18.65 31.64
CA HIS A 358 -30.97 -18.52 33.09
C HIS A 358 -32.15 -17.79 33.76
N ASP A 359 -33.34 -17.86 33.17
CA ASP A 359 -34.58 -17.29 33.70
C ASP A 359 -34.50 -15.79 34.02
N VAL A 360 -33.75 -15.04 33.21
CA VAL A 360 -33.65 -13.59 33.28
C VAL A 360 -34.56 -12.97 32.22
N LYS A 361 -35.63 -12.32 32.65
CA LYS A 361 -36.58 -11.66 31.76
C LYS A 361 -36.09 -10.29 31.34
N THR A 362 -36.09 -10.04 30.05
CA THR A 362 -35.61 -8.80 29.42
C THR A 362 -36.70 -8.20 28.51
N ILE A 363 -36.53 -6.93 28.18
CA ILE A 363 -37.36 -6.21 27.21
C ILE A 363 -36.42 -5.63 26.16
N LEU A 364 -36.64 -6.01 24.91
CA LEU A 364 -35.89 -5.50 23.76
C LEU A 364 -36.57 -4.24 23.20
N VAL A 365 -35.83 -3.14 23.16
CA VAL A 365 -36.32 -1.85 22.64
C VAL A 365 -35.44 -1.45 21.47
N LYS A 366 -36.04 -1.12 20.32
CA LYS A 366 -35.32 -0.54 19.19
C LYS A 366 -34.98 0.93 19.50
N ASP A 367 -33.74 1.32 19.28
CA ASP A 367 -33.31 2.71 19.46
C ASP A 367 -34.03 3.62 18.45
N SER A 368 -34.56 4.74 18.92
CA SER A 368 -35.31 5.69 18.09
C SER A 368 -34.39 6.62 17.28
N ARG A 369 -33.11 6.71 17.65
CA ARG A 369 -32.12 7.54 16.94
C ARG A 369 -31.85 6.97 15.54
N LYS A 370 -31.68 7.86 14.57
CA LYS A 370 -31.37 7.48 13.18
C LYS A 370 -29.90 7.13 13.04
N TYR A 371 -29.62 5.85 12.89
CA TYR A 371 -28.30 5.29 12.64
C TYR A 371 -28.19 4.72 11.23
N LYS A 372 -26.96 4.34 10.81
CA LYS A 372 -26.75 3.63 9.54
C LYS A 372 -27.52 2.30 9.50
N ASN A 373 -27.57 1.60 10.63
CA ASN A 373 -28.32 0.35 10.81
C ASN A 373 -29.04 0.38 12.16
N ASP A 374 -30.04 -0.49 12.32
CA ASP A 374 -30.79 -0.61 13.56
C ASP A 374 -29.89 -0.92 14.77
N PHE A 375 -30.16 -0.23 15.87
CA PHE A 375 -29.53 -0.43 17.16
C PHE A 375 -30.60 -0.73 18.21
N TYR A 376 -30.24 -1.48 19.24
CA TYR A 376 -31.18 -2.00 20.21
C TYR A 376 -30.67 -1.80 21.63
N GLN A 377 -31.61 -1.60 22.54
CA GLN A 377 -31.38 -1.54 23.97
C GLN A 377 -32.11 -2.73 24.62
N LEU A 378 -31.35 -3.58 25.29
CA LEU A 378 -31.87 -4.65 26.14
C LEU A 378 -32.02 -4.12 27.55
N THR A 379 -33.25 -4.09 28.06
CA THR A 379 -33.58 -3.55 29.38
C THR A 379 -34.18 -4.63 30.29
N PHE A 380 -34.18 -4.38 31.60
CA PHE A 380 -34.69 -5.33 32.59
C PHE A 380 -35.94 -4.74 33.26
N GLY A 381 -37.12 -5.33 32.97
CA GLY A 381 -38.40 -4.79 33.41
C GLY A 381 -38.70 -4.95 34.91
N ASN A 382 -38.02 -5.86 35.60
CA ASN A 382 -38.27 -6.14 37.02
C ASN A 382 -36.98 -6.27 37.84
N THR A 383 -37.08 -6.05 39.15
CA THR A 383 -35.96 -6.10 40.10
C THR A 383 -35.30 -7.48 40.14
N VAL A 384 -36.08 -8.56 40.06
CA VAL A 384 -35.57 -9.94 40.12
C VAL A 384 -34.61 -10.22 38.95
N SER A 385 -34.97 -9.79 37.75
CA SER A 385 -34.15 -10.00 36.55
C SER A 385 -32.88 -9.15 36.58
N LYS A 386 -32.97 -7.90 37.08
CA LYS A 386 -31.80 -7.05 37.36
C LYS A 386 -30.83 -7.72 38.34
N TYR A 387 -31.37 -8.26 39.44
CA TYR A 387 -30.60 -8.96 40.46
C TYR A 387 -29.91 -10.21 39.93
N LYS A 388 -30.65 -11.10 39.27
CA LYS A 388 -30.08 -12.29 38.63
C LYS A 388 -28.98 -11.93 37.64
N PHE A 389 -29.22 -10.95 36.76
CA PHE A 389 -28.23 -10.50 35.79
C PHE A 389 -26.93 -10.00 36.45
N LEU A 390 -27.03 -9.09 37.40
CA LEU A 390 -25.85 -8.54 38.08
C LEU A 390 -25.08 -9.60 38.86
N LYS A 391 -25.78 -10.53 39.54
CA LYS A 391 -25.13 -11.66 40.22
C LYS A 391 -24.42 -12.58 39.23
N LEU A 392 -25.00 -12.85 38.05
CA LEU A 392 -24.35 -13.68 37.02
C LEU A 392 -23.05 -13.05 36.50
N ILE A 393 -23.07 -11.77 36.12
CA ILE A 393 -21.87 -11.14 35.54
C ILE A 393 -20.79 -10.82 36.58
N TYR A 394 -21.16 -10.57 37.84
CA TYR A 394 -20.22 -10.20 38.91
C TYR A 394 -19.94 -11.33 39.93
N TYR A 395 -20.38 -12.56 39.69
CA TYR A 395 -20.16 -13.71 40.60
C TYR A 395 -18.67 -13.95 40.92
N ASP A 396 -17.82 -14.01 39.88
CA ASP A 396 -16.36 -14.11 40.01
C ASP A 396 -15.72 -13.06 39.09
N CYS A 397 -15.58 -11.84 39.61
CA CYS A 397 -15.05 -10.73 38.82
C CYS A 397 -13.56 -10.49 38.99
N LYS A 398 -12.90 -11.10 39.98
CA LYS A 398 -11.50 -10.81 40.36
C LYS A 398 -11.25 -9.31 40.37
N ASP A 399 -10.40 -8.80 39.50
CA ASP A 399 -10.16 -7.36 39.27
C ASP A 399 -10.66 -6.88 37.89
N CYS A 400 -11.32 -7.75 37.12
CA CYS A 400 -11.77 -7.52 35.75
C CYS A 400 -13.18 -6.90 35.71
N TYR A 401 -13.27 -5.62 36.02
CA TYR A 401 -14.49 -4.81 35.97
C TYR A 401 -14.16 -3.31 35.97
N LEU A 402 -15.12 -2.48 35.56
CA LEU A 402 -15.10 -1.03 35.80
C LEU A 402 -15.60 -0.70 37.20
N ILE A 403 -14.78 -0.02 38.02
CA ILE A 403 -15.11 0.29 39.42
C ILE A 403 -16.46 1.00 39.52
N ARG A 404 -16.69 2.05 38.72
CA ARG A 404 -17.95 2.83 38.77
C ARG A 404 -19.21 2.00 38.53
N LYS A 405 -19.15 0.94 37.71
CA LYS A 405 -20.30 0.08 37.41
C LYS A 405 -20.47 -0.98 38.49
N LYS A 406 -19.35 -1.55 38.95
CA LYS A 406 -19.33 -2.49 40.08
C LYS A 406 -19.90 -1.86 41.34
N ASP A 407 -19.49 -0.64 41.69
CA ASP A 407 -19.99 0.07 42.87
C ASP A 407 -21.51 0.25 42.86
N LEU A 408 -22.09 0.58 41.70
CA LEU A 408 -23.54 0.72 41.54
C LEU A 408 -24.24 -0.64 41.57
N ALA A 409 -23.63 -1.67 41.00
CA ALA A 409 -24.16 -3.02 41.04
C ALA A 409 -24.19 -3.56 42.48
N ASP A 410 -23.15 -3.30 43.26
CA ASP A 410 -23.06 -3.72 44.66
C ASP A 410 -24.08 -3.01 45.54
N LYS A 411 -24.27 -1.70 45.35
CA LYS A 411 -25.33 -0.95 46.03
C LYS A 411 -26.71 -1.50 45.69
N PHE A 412 -26.95 -1.86 44.43
CA PHE A 412 -28.21 -2.48 44.01
C PHE A 412 -28.43 -3.85 44.64
N ILE A 413 -27.42 -4.73 44.60
CA ILE A 413 -27.46 -6.08 45.17
C ILE A 413 -27.71 -6.00 46.67
N TYR A 414 -26.94 -5.16 47.38
CA TYR A 414 -27.11 -4.91 48.80
C TYR A 414 -28.53 -4.42 49.14
N ALA A 415 -29.09 -3.49 48.35
CA ALA A 415 -30.45 -3.01 48.55
C ALA A 415 -31.53 -4.08 48.34
N CYS A 416 -31.28 -5.05 47.45
CA CYS A 416 -32.16 -6.21 47.26
C CYS A 416 -32.05 -7.19 48.42
N GLU A 417 -30.83 -7.55 48.82
CA GLU A 417 -30.56 -8.55 49.87
C GLU A 417 -31.00 -8.08 51.26
N ASN A 418 -30.84 -6.78 51.56
CA ASN A 418 -31.23 -6.18 52.84
C ASN A 418 -32.68 -5.68 52.89
N ASN A 419 -33.45 -5.95 51.82
CA ASN A 419 -34.90 -5.83 51.80
C ASN A 419 -35.47 -4.52 52.38
N PHE A 420 -34.82 -3.37 52.10
CA PHE A 420 -35.22 -2.04 52.58
C PHE A 420 -36.64 -1.61 52.16
N THR A 421 -37.27 -2.40 51.27
CA THR A 421 -38.61 -2.16 50.74
C THR A 421 -39.53 -3.37 50.98
N LYS A 422 -39.55 -3.98 52.19
CA LYS A 422 -40.58 -4.93 52.69
C LYS A 422 -41.28 -5.77 51.59
N ARG A 423 -40.52 -6.53 50.78
CA ARG A 423 -41.08 -7.46 49.79
C ARG A 423 -40.42 -8.81 50.01
N VAL A 424 -41.26 -9.82 50.29
CA VAL A 424 -40.95 -11.22 50.63
C VAL A 424 -39.58 -11.70 50.12
N LYS A 425 -38.78 -12.33 51.00
CA LYS A 425 -37.47 -12.93 50.70
C LYS A 425 -37.55 -13.73 49.40
N ILE A 426 -36.65 -13.43 48.47
CA ILE A 426 -36.42 -14.23 47.27
C ILE A 426 -35.42 -15.31 47.72
N GLU A 427 -35.92 -16.52 47.97
CA GLU A 427 -35.09 -17.74 48.13
C GLU A 427 -34.54 -18.20 46.78
#